data_AF-A0LJE1-F1
#
_entry.id   AF-A0LJE1-F1
#
_cell.length_a   1.000
_cell.length_b   1.000
_cell.length_c   1.000
_cell.angle_alpha   90.00
_cell.angle_beta   90.00
_cell.angle_gamma   90.00
#
_symmetry.space_group_name_H-M   'P 1'
#
loop_
_entity.id
_entity.type
_entity.pdbx_description
1 polymer ?
#
loop_
_entity_poly.entity_id
_entity_poly.type
_entity_poly.pdbx_seq_one_letter_code
_entity_poly.pdbx_strand_id
1 'polypeptide(L)'
;MSSSRFHSPAFRGLVFSTVCVVVMVFGLLTALPAPAAAEQAQPPAESDSQVEAVDGISQYNSCFAAGYAVYNGPMGRRIHLRCGAAAPGTSIVYFAVAIGQGTLANPVADYFLTAFDTAVANGKTVWLWYETDPGSGPKIGCGASDCRILRGIEVRN
;
A
#
# COMPACT_ATOMS: atom_id res chain seq x y z
N MET A 1 73.13 -25.85 -42.82
CA MET A 1 72.43 -24.73 -43.48
C MET A 1 71.38 -25.31 -44.42
N SER A 2 70.13 -25.39 -44.00
CA SER A 2 69.02 -25.66 -44.92
C SER A 2 67.72 -25.35 -44.18
N SER A 3 66.97 -24.37 -44.67
CA SER A 3 65.57 -24.24 -44.27
C SER A 3 64.77 -23.89 -45.50
N SER A 4 64.05 -24.90 -45.96
CA SER A 4 63.19 -24.94 -47.13
C SER A 4 61.88 -24.19 -46.87
N ARG A 5 61.35 -23.57 -47.93
CA ARG A 5 59.99 -22.99 -47.98
C ARG A 5 58.96 -24.12 -48.01
N PHE A 6 57.86 -23.96 -47.26
CA PHE A 6 56.62 -24.70 -47.48
C PHE A 6 55.45 -23.72 -47.67
N HIS A 7 54.88 -23.73 -48.87
CA HIS A 7 53.56 -23.18 -49.16
C HIS A 7 52.50 -24.17 -48.67
N SER A 8 51.43 -23.69 -48.03
CA SER A 8 50.30 -24.53 -47.60
C SER A 8 48.96 -23.99 -48.12
N PRO A 9 48.12 -24.81 -48.79
CA PRO A 9 46.97 -24.40 -49.60
C PRO A 9 45.62 -24.25 -48.85
N ALA A 10 45.62 -24.05 -47.53
CA ALA A 10 44.41 -24.21 -46.69
C ALA A 10 43.51 -22.96 -46.56
N PHE A 11 43.69 -21.91 -47.38
CA PHE A 11 43.03 -20.62 -47.16
C PHE A 11 41.63 -20.47 -47.78
N ARG A 12 41.12 -21.49 -48.49
CA ARG A 12 39.87 -21.38 -49.29
C ARG A 12 38.60 -21.89 -48.60
N GLY A 13 38.69 -22.61 -47.48
CA GLY A 13 37.51 -23.19 -46.80
C GLY A 13 36.81 -22.27 -45.80
N LEU A 14 37.50 -21.23 -45.30
CA LEU A 14 37.02 -20.47 -44.15
C LEU A 14 35.99 -19.38 -44.50
N VAL A 15 35.96 -18.92 -45.76
CA VAL A 15 35.12 -17.79 -46.19
C VAL A 15 33.66 -18.20 -46.42
N PHE A 16 33.40 -19.46 -46.80
CA PHE A 16 32.02 -19.92 -47.08
C PHE A 16 31.21 -20.21 -45.82
N SER A 17 31.86 -20.57 -44.70
CA SER A 17 31.16 -20.92 -43.46
C SER A 17 30.63 -19.68 -42.71
N THR A 18 31.36 -18.56 -42.77
CA THR A 18 30.98 -17.32 -42.08
C THR A 18 29.78 -16.63 -42.74
N VAL A 19 29.63 -16.72 -44.07
CA VAL A 19 28.50 -16.11 -44.80
C VAL A 19 27.15 -16.76 -44.42
N CYS A 20 27.11 -18.08 -44.23
CA CYS A 20 25.87 -18.77 -43.83
C CYS A 20 25.39 -18.40 -42.42
N VAL A 21 26.31 -18.18 -41.47
CA VAL A 21 25.93 -17.80 -40.09
C VAL A 21 25.36 -16.38 -40.04
N VAL A 22 25.91 -15.44 -40.82
CA VAL A 22 25.39 -14.06 -40.85
C VAL A 22 23.98 -13.99 -41.45
N VAL A 23 23.69 -14.78 -42.49
CA VAL A 23 22.35 -14.79 -43.13
C VAL A 23 21.28 -15.42 -42.21
N MET A 24 21.62 -16.45 -41.43
CA MET A 24 20.67 -17.03 -40.47
C MET A 24 20.41 -16.13 -39.25
N VAL A 25 21.39 -15.35 -38.80
CA VAL A 25 21.20 -14.40 -37.68
C VAL A 25 20.38 -13.19 -38.12
N PHE A 26 20.55 -12.68 -39.35
CA PHE A 26 19.77 -11.54 -39.84
C PHE A 26 18.31 -11.89 -40.23
N GLY A 27 18.04 -13.13 -40.63
CA GLY A 27 16.69 -13.57 -41.01
C GLY A 27 15.72 -13.78 -39.83
N LEU A 28 16.24 -13.99 -38.62
CA LEU A 28 15.40 -14.19 -37.43
C LEU A 28 15.00 -12.89 -36.71
N LEU A 29 15.55 -11.74 -37.13
CA LEU A 29 15.39 -10.45 -36.45
C LEU A 29 14.25 -9.57 -37.00
N THR A 30 13.52 -10.00 -38.02
CA THR A 30 12.44 -9.21 -38.64
C THR A 30 11.02 -9.66 -38.28
N ALA A 31 10.86 -10.63 -37.37
CA ALA A 31 9.55 -11.08 -36.90
C ALA A 31 9.27 -10.59 -35.47
N LEU A 32 9.44 -9.29 -35.24
CA LEU A 32 8.91 -8.65 -34.03
C LEU A 32 7.44 -8.30 -34.29
N PRO A 33 6.49 -8.87 -33.52
CA PRO A 33 5.10 -8.41 -33.58
C PRO A 33 5.08 -6.92 -33.28
N ALA A 34 4.33 -6.17 -34.08
CA ALA A 34 4.09 -4.75 -33.84
C ALA A 34 3.66 -4.58 -32.38
N PRO A 35 4.24 -3.63 -31.62
CA PRO A 35 3.74 -3.34 -30.29
C PRO A 35 2.28 -2.94 -30.48
N ALA A 36 1.37 -3.70 -29.85
CA ALA A 36 0.03 -3.22 -29.63
C ALA A 36 0.19 -1.81 -29.10
N ALA A 37 -0.40 -0.83 -29.79
CA ALA A 37 -0.45 0.53 -29.30
C ALA A 37 -1.03 0.43 -27.89
N ALA A 38 -0.16 0.58 -26.88
CA ALA A 38 -0.58 0.82 -25.53
C ALA A 38 -1.32 2.15 -25.64
N GLU A 39 -2.64 2.07 -25.73
CA GLU A 39 -3.52 3.16 -25.31
C GLU A 39 -2.93 3.60 -23.98
N GLN A 40 -2.27 4.76 -23.98
CA GLN A 40 -1.89 5.40 -22.75
C GLN A 40 -3.21 5.75 -22.12
N ALA A 41 -3.72 4.83 -21.28
CA ALA A 41 -4.80 5.09 -20.37
C ALA A 41 -4.35 6.33 -19.61
N GLN A 42 -4.90 7.46 -20.04
CA GLN A 42 -4.75 8.73 -19.36
C GLN A 42 -5.04 8.41 -17.89
N PRO A 43 -4.08 8.64 -16.96
CA PRO A 43 -4.36 8.41 -15.56
C PRO A 43 -5.67 9.16 -15.29
N PRO A 44 -6.70 8.49 -14.72
CA PRO A 44 -7.95 9.18 -14.44
C PRO A 44 -7.56 10.45 -13.70
N ALA A 45 -8.04 11.58 -14.22
CA ALA A 45 -7.85 12.87 -13.57
C ALA A 45 -8.04 12.64 -12.08
N GLU A 46 -7.04 13.04 -11.29
CA GLU A 46 -7.11 13.01 -9.83
C GLU A 46 -8.36 13.81 -9.47
N SER A 47 -9.47 13.09 -9.37
CA SER A 47 -10.72 13.61 -8.90
C SER A 47 -10.41 13.88 -7.45
N ASP A 48 -10.07 15.13 -7.17
CA ASP A 48 -10.08 15.75 -5.85
C ASP A 48 -11.43 15.41 -5.23
N SER A 49 -11.48 14.19 -4.69
CA SER A 49 -12.55 13.70 -3.87
C SER A 49 -12.22 14.29 -2.53
N GLN A 50 -12.35 15.61 -2.44
CA GLN A 50 -12.69 16.24 -1.19
C GLN A 50 -14.05 15.62 -0.85
N VAL A 51 -13.99 14.51 -0.12
CA VAL A 51 -15.14 13.96 0.58
C VAL A 51 -15.69 15.14 1.34
N GLU A 52 -16.83 15.67 0.89
CA GLU A 52 -17.49 16.76 1.59
C GLU A 52 -17.58 16.36 3.05
N ALA A 53 -17.15 17.27 3.93
CA ALA A 53 -17.15 17.02 5.36
C ALA A 53 -18.55 16.58 5.77
N VAL A 54 -18.73 15.29 6.02
CA VAL A 54 -19.96 14.76 6.60
C VAL A 54 -20.05 15.38 7.97
N ASP A 55 -21.15 16.09 8.24
CA ASP A 55 -21.34 16.75 9.53
C ASP A 55 -21.10 15.75 10.68
N GLY A 56 -20.30 16.18 11.67
CA GLY A 56 -19.87 15.33 12.78
C GLY A 56 -18.71 14.36 12.51
N ILE A 57 -18.12 14.31 11.30
CA ILE A 57 -16.92 13.50 11.00
C ILE A 57 -15.73 14.40 10.65
N SER A 58 -14.58 14.13 11.25
CA SER A 58 -13.30 14.77 10.93
C SER A 58 -12.26 13.76 10.49
N GLN A 59 -11.24 14.27 9.80
CA GLN A 59 -10.14 13.48 9.27
C GLN A 59 -8.82 13.83 9.97
N TYR A 60 -8.03 12.82 10.30
CA TYR A 60 -6.65 13.00 10.77
C TYR A 60 -5.69 12.24 9.84
N ASN A 61 -5.02 12.99 8.97
CA ASN A 61 -4.22 12.46 7.85
C ASN A 61 -2.77 12.12 8.17
N SER A 62 -2.35 12.30 9.42
CA SER A 62 -0.95 12.16 9.81
C SER A 62 -0.77 11.50 11.17
N CYS A 63 -1.71 10.63 11.56
CA CYS A 63 -1.56 9.88 12.80
C CYS A 63 -0.43 8.85 12.67
N PHE A 64 0.65 9.06 13.41
CA PHE A 64 1.64 8.00 13.64
C PHE A 64 1.09 7.01 14.68
N ALA A 65 0.86 5.76 14.28
CA ALA A 65 0.30 4.73 15.15
C ALA A 65 1.32 4.32 16.23
N ALA A 66 1.13 4.81 17.46
CA ALA A 66 2.05 4.56 18.57
C ALA A 66 1.77 3.24 19.30
N GLY A 67 0.57 2.69 19.14
CA GLY A 67 0.14 1.44 19.76
C GLY A 67 -1.37 1.31 19.75
N TYR A 68 -1.87 0.11 19.97
CA TYR A 68 -3.29 -0.14 20.14
C TYR A 68 -3.54 -1.16 21.26
N ALA A 69 -4.75 -1.16 21.81
CA ALA A 69 -5.15 -2.08 22.86
C ALA A 69 -6.60 -2.54 22.68
N VAL A 70 -6.85 -3.82 22.94
CA VAL A 70 -8.18 -4.40 22.96
C VAL A 70 -8.71 -4.40 24.39
N TYR A 71 -9.87 -3.82 24.60
CA TYR A 71 -10.54 -3.81 25.90
C TYR A 71 -11.78 -4.69 25.85
N ASN A 72 -11.99 -5.43 26.93
CA ASN A 72 -13.22 -6.15 27.20
C ASN A 72 -13.76 -5.69 28.55
N GLY A 73 -15.00 -5.23 28.61
CA GLY A 73 -15.57 -4.71 29.84
C GLY A 73 -17.07 -4.41 29.74
N PRO A 74 -17.62 -3.68 30.73
CA PRO A 74 -19.07 -3.41 30.82
C PRO A 74 -19.66 -2.69 29.61
N MET A 75 -18.83 -1.94 28.88
CA MET A 75 -19.20 -1.22 27.65
C MET A 75 -19.00 -2.06 26.37
N GLY A 76 -18.77 -3.37 26.50
CA GLY A 76 -18.47 -4.28 25.40
C GLY A 76 -17.00 -4.31 24.99
N ARG A 77 -16.73 -5.06 23.91
CA ARG A 77 -15.40 -5.18 23.32
C ARG A 77 -15.13 -3.99 22.40
N ARG A 78 -13.91 -3.47 22.47
CA ARG A 78 -13.47 -2.31 21.71
C ARG A 78 -11.97 -2.37 21.48
N ILE A 79 -11.51 -1.71 20.42
CA ILE A 79 -10.08 -1.51 20.19
C ILE A 79 -9.81 -0.02 20.19
N HIS A 80 -8.80 0.40 20.94
CA HIS A 80 -8.32 1.77 20.92
C HIS A 80 -6.98 1.82 20.20
N LEU A 81 -6.87 2.72 19.23
CA LEU A 81 -5.61 3.16 18.65
C LEU A 81 -5.14 4.42 19.38
N ARG A 82 -3.85 4.50 19.66
CA ARG A 82 -3.18 5.71 20.15
C ARG A 82 -2.31 6.30 19.04
N CYS A 83 -2.52 7.58 18.74
CA CYS A 83 -1.62 8.34 17.88
C CYS A 83 -0.45 8.92 18.71
N GLY A 84 0.70 9.08 18.08
CA GLY A 84 1.88 9.70 18.71
C GLY A 84 1.69 11.18 19.05
N ALA A 85 0.78 11.86 18.34
CA ALA A 85 0.41 13.25 18.57
C ALA A 85 -1.11 13.43 18.48
N ALA A 86 -1.63 14.47 19.13
CA ALA A 86 -3.04 14.81 19.09
C ALA A 86 -3.49 15.20 17.67
N ALA A 87 -4.74 14.91 17.32
CA ALA A 87 -5.32 15.39 16.07
C ALA A 87 -5.24 16.94 16.00
N PRO A 88 -4.93 17.52 14.83
CA PRO A 88 -4.67 18.95 14.70
C PRO A 88 -5.75 19.83 15.33
N GLY A 89 -5.34 20.79 16.16
CA GLY A 89 -6.26 21.71 16.83
C GLY A 89 -7.10 21.11 17.95
N THR A 90 -6.80 19.88 18.40
CA THR A 90 -7.55 19.18 19.45
C THR A 90 -6.63 18.58 20.52
N SER A 91 -7.23 18.03 21.58
CA SER A 91 -6.56 17.20 22.59
C SER A 91 -6.71 15.69 22.33
N ILE A 92 -7.27 15.30 21.19
CA ILE A 92 -7.68 13.91 20.93
C ILE A 92 -6.45 13.11 20.46
N VAL A 93 -6.04 12.13 21.28
CA VAL A 93 -4.90 11.24 21.00
C VAL A 93 -5.31 9.78 20.86
N TYR A 94 -6.51 9.42 21.31
CA TYR A 94 -7.06 8.07 21.22
C TYR A 94 -8.27 8.01 20.28
N PHE A 95 -8.36 6.89 19.56
CA PHE A 95 -9.42 6.62 18.62
C PHE A 95 -9.95 5.20 18.82
N ALA A 96 -11.25 5.03 19.03
CA ALA A 96 -11.81 3.74 19.41
C ALA A 96 -12.86 3.23 18.43
N VAL A 97 -12.81 1.92 18.13
CA VAL A 97 -13.85 1.21 17.39
C VAL A 97 -14.63 0.28 18.31
N ALA A 98 -15.96 0.32 18.19
CA ALA A 98 -16.88 -0.59 18.86
C ALA A 98 -16.93 -1.94 18.12
N ILE A 99 -16.83 -3.05 18.85
CA ILE A 99 -16.81 -4.41 18.25
C ILE A 99 -17.98 -5.26 18.76
N GLY A 100 -18.78 -4.69 19.66
CA GLY A 100 -19.95 -5.33 20.23
C GLY A 100 -19.60 -6.37 21.30
N GLN A 101 -20.62 -7.13 21.69
CA GLN A 101 -20.55 -8.21 22.69
C GLN A 101 -20.32 -9.60 22.05
N GLY A 102 -20.21 -9.67 20.72
CA GLY A 102 -20.09 -10.93 19.96
C GLY A 102 -18.72 -11.60 20.06
N THR A 103 -18.62 -12.81 19.48
CA THR A 103 -17.39 -13.61 19.40
C THR A 103 -16.30 -12.92 18.56
N LEU A 104 -15.08 -13.45 18.60
CA LEU A 104 -13.92 -12.91 17.87
C LEU A 104 -14.10 -12.88 16.34
N ALA A 105 -15.03 -13.65 15.79
CA ALA A 105 -15.38 -13.60 14.37
C ALA A 105 -16.26 -12.38 14.07
N ASN A 106 -15.68 -11.19 14.15
CA ASN A 106 -16.30 -9.95 13.71
C ASN A 106 -15.41 -9.34 12.62
N PRO A 107 -15.87 -9.26 11.35
CA PRO A 107 -15.05 -8.78 10.24
C PRO A 107 -14.59 -7.32 10.44
N VAL A 108 -15.35 -6.53 11.20
CA VAL A 108 -14.95 -5.17 11.59
C VAL A 108 -13.74 -5.23 12.52
N ALA A 109 -13.75 -6.15 13.50
CA ALA A 109 -12.61 -6.34 14.39
C ALA A 109 -11.35 -6.72 13.63
N ASP A 110 -11.47 -7.72 12.76
CA ASP A 110 -10.34 -8.25 12.00
C ASP A 110 -9.73 -7.19 11.08
N TYR A 111 -10.58 -6.39 10.43
CA TYR A 111 -10.15 -5.25 9.62
C TYR A 111 -9.35 -4.23 10.43
N PHE A 112 -9.88 -3.75 11.55
CA PHE A 112 -9.19 -2.75 12.37
C PHE A 112 -7.94 -3.29 13.06
N LEU A 113 -7.96 -4.53 13.57
CA LEU A 113 -6.78 -5.18 14.14
C LEU A 113 -5.67 -5.31 13.11
N THR A 114 -5.99 -5.81 11.91
CA THR A 114 -5.00 -5.94 10.83
C THR A 114 -4.42 -4.60 10.44
N ALA A 115 -5.25 -3.56 10.33
CA ALA A 115 -4.78 -2.21 10.01
C ALA A 115 -3.88 -1.63 11.11
N PHE A 116 -4.26 -1.77 12.38
CA PHE A 116 -3.46 -1.28 13.50
C PHE A 116 -2.16 -2.06 13.68
N ASP A 117 -2.19 -3.39 13.57
CA ASP A 117 -0.99 -4.23 13.59
C ASP A 117 -0.03 -3.82 12.48
N THR A 118 -0.54 -3.69 11.26
CA THR A 118 0.28 -3.26 10.11
C THR A 118 0.90 -1.89 10.36
N ALA A 119 0.12 -0.95 10.87
CA ALA A 119 0.59 0.41 11.12
C ALA A 119 1.66 0.45 12.23
N VAL A 120 1.40 -0.20 13.36
CA VAL A 120 2.30 -0.20 14.52
C VAL A 120 3.58 -0.99 14.23
N ALA A 121 3.47 -2.20 13.68
CA ALA A 121 4.62 -3.07 13.44
C ALA A 121 5.59 -2.48 12.41
N ASN A 122 5.08 -1.73 11.43
CA ASN A 122 5.88 -1.14 10.35
C ASN A 122 6.15 0.37 10.54
N GLY A 123 5.73 0.97 11.66
CA GLY A 123 5.88 2.40 11.92
C GLY A 123 5.21 3.29 10.85
N LYS A 124 4.07 2.87 10.32
CA LYS A 124 3.35 3.61 9.28
C LYS A 124 2.47 4.72 9.86
N THR A 125 2.24 5.71 9.02
CA THR A 125 1.23 6.74 9.28
C THR A 125 -0.12 6.24 8.80
N VAL A 126 -1.19 6.62 9.49
CA VAL A 126 -2.56 6.24 9.15
C VAL A 126 -3.43 7.48 8.95
N TRP A 127 -4.37 7.37 8.03
CA TRP A 127 -5.48 8.31 7.88
C TRP A 127 -6.64 7.78 8.69
N LEU A 128 -7.22 8.65 9.51
CA LEU A 128 -8.33 8.30 10.40
C LEU A 128 -9.54 9.17 10.06
N TRP A 129 -10.72 8.55 10.05
CA TRP A 129 -12.00 9.27 10.03
C TRP A 129 -12.69 9.02 11.37
N TYR A 130 -12.96 10.08 12.12
CA TYR A 130 -13.45 9.98 13.49
C TYR A 130 -14.59 10.97 13.74
N GLU A 131 -15.47 10.62 14.68
CA GLU A 131 -16.55 11.52 15.10
C GLU A 131 -16.01 12.69 15.91
N THR A 132 -16.47 13.92 15.62
CA THR A 132 -16.09 15.12 16.39
C THR A 132 -16.96 15.30 17.62
N ASP A 133 -18.25 14.97 17.52
CA ASP A 133 -19.22 15.06 18.60
C ASP A 133 -19.07 13.86 19.57
N PRO A 134 -18.77 14.09 20.85
CA PRO A 134 -18.74 13.02 21.85
C PRO A 134 -20.11 12.36 22.10
N GLY A 135 -21.21 12.93 21.63
CA GLY A 135 -22.59 12.47 21.87
C GLY A 135 -23.22 11.63 20.75
N SER A 136 -22.69 11.62 19.53
CA SER A 136 -23.34 11.05 18.34
C SER A 136 -23.20 9.54 18.19
N GLY A 137 -22.39 8.88 19.02
CA GLY A 137 -22.05 7.46 18.87
C GLY A 137 -22.25 6.60 20.12
N PRO A 138 -22.11 5.27 20.00
CA PRO A 138 -22.25 4.35 21.12
C PRO A 138 -21.27 4.67 22.24
N LYS A 139 -21.73 4.66 23.50
CA LYS A 139 -20.91 4.89 24.70
C LYS A 139 -19.94 3.73 24.92
N ILE A 140 -18.87 3.66 24.14
CA ILE A 140 -17.87 2.60 24.18
C ILE A 140 -16.68 2.93 25.09
N GLY A 141 -16.82 3.86 26.04
CA GLY A 141 -15.70 4.34 26.83
C GLY A 141 -14.75 5.26 26.05
N CYS A 142 -15.25 5.82 24.96
CA CYS A 142 -14.64 6.87 24.17
C CYS A 142 -15.68 8.00 24.01
N GLY A 143 -15.24 9.26 23.95
CA GLY A 143 -16.10 10.45 24.17
C GLY A 143 -15.65 11.34 25.34
N ALA A 144 -14.51 11.04 25.97
CA ALA A 144 -13.80 11.94 26.88
C ALA A 144 -13.02 13.03 26.09
N SER A 145 -12.32 13.93 26.77
CA SER A 145 -11.57 15.03 26.11
C SER A 145 -10.46 14.56 25.16
N ASP A 146 -9.97 13.33 25.30
CA ASP A 146 -8.80 12.80 24.58
C ASP A 146 -9.11 11.59 23.67
N CYS A 147 -10.37 11.14 23.62
CA CYS A 147 -10.79 9.96 22.86
C CYS A 147 -11.99 10.25 21.94
N ARG A 148 -11.92 9.82 20.68
CA ARG A 148 -13.07 9.85 19.74
C ARG A 148 -13.37 8.51 19.06
N ILE A 149 -14.62 8.34 18.64
CA ILE A 149 -15.05 7.13 17.95
C ILE A 149 -14.48 7.15 16.53
N LEU A 150 -13.82 6.06 16.15
CA LEU A 150 -13.24 5.85 14.85
C LEU A 150 -14.27 5.20 13.92
N ARG A 151 -14.44 5.78 12.73
CA ARG A 151 -15.32 5.28 11.67
C ARG A 151 -14.57 4.59 10.54
N GLY A 152 -13.33 4.99 10.29
CA GLY A 152 -12.51 4.39 9.25
C GLY A 152 -11.03 4.59 9.49
N ILE A 153 -10.22 3.75 8.85
CA ILE A 153 -8.76 3.83 8.86
C ILE A 153 -8.20 3.48 7.48
N GLU A 154 -7.13 4.14 7.08
CA GLU A 154 -6.33 3.74 5.93
C GLU A 154 -4.85 3.78 6.33
N VAL A 155 -4.13 2.69 6.07
CA VAL A 155 -2.69 2.64 6.30
C VAL A 155 -1.97 3.22 5.09
N ARG A 156 -1.11 4.23 5.31
CA ARG A 156 -0.35 4.89 4.25
C ARG A 156 1.06 4.32 4.17
N ASN A 157 1.55 4.14 2.95
CA ASN A 157 2.88 3.61 2.68
C ASN A 157 3.98 4.66 2.78
#